data_AF-A0A968W6H1-F1
#
_entry.id   AF-A0A968W6H1-F1
#
_cell.length_a   1.000
_cell.length_b   1.000
_cell.length_c   1.000
_cell.angle_alpha   90.00
_cell.angle_beta   90.00
_cell.angle_gamma   90.00
#
_symmetry.space_group_name_H-M   'P 1'
#
loop_
_entity.id
_entity.type
_entity.pdbx_description
1 polymer ?
#
loop_
_entity_poly.entity_id
_entity_poly.type
_entity_poly.pdbx_seq_one_letter_code
_entity_poly.pdbx_strand_id
1 'polypeptide(L)'
;MSFNQTRIILVRHGRSTYNDQQRYQGCCDESVLTEQGKHQAFQTGIALNKINFDAIYASPLTRTQETAKEILRVTNSSAKLHLNSNLKEVNLPGWQGLEYKYVRQYLKQEYQNWEENPHEFTIETLESNGQTLVKTKTKPVLQLYEQAKNFWQEILPLHQGKTVLVVSHGGTIRALISTATQIKAHHYHAIQQSNSGISILDFENTASSNAKITAINLTQHLGEVLPKLKNGKHGLRLLLLPVNLPVNSHNTQANDYTDKITQFLKNVDLNFCLSNHIHDAESIVESIIESHSNTPVHLQVSRQDFLDTWHQQISKRSLDYNALSTGLIVADTNTISHTLSQILGLKSTTSLNINPGEITVLFYPTSQNKPVLQAMNINGSF
;
A
#
# COMPACT_ATOMS: atom_id res chain seq x y z
N MET A 1 20.12 20.42 -15.44
CA MET A 1 19.14 19.72 -14.58
C MET A 1 19.20 18.25 -14.94
N SER A 2 19.73 17.40 -14.06
CA SER A 2 19.99 15.99 -14.38
C SER A 2 18.71 15.17 -14.19
N PHE A 3 18.01 14.88 -15.29
CA PHE A 3 16.89 13.93 -15.39
C PHE A 3 17.36 12.48 -15.18
N ASN A 4 17.73 12.09 -13.96
CA ASN A 4 18.24 10.74 -13.65
C ASN A 4 17.30 9.85 -12.83
N GLN A 5 16.11 10.34 -12.46
CA GLN A 5 15.17 9.60 -11.63
C GLN A 5 14.37 8.60 -12.47
N THR A 6 14.35 7.34 -12.06
CA THR A 6 13.53 6.29 -12.68
C THR A 6 12.27 6.10 -11.86
N ARG A 7 11.10 6.26 -12.49
CA ARG A 7 9.80 6.13 -11.82
C ARG A 7 9.17 4.79 -12.14
N ILE A 8 8.81 4.04 -11.11
CA ILE A 8 8.08 2.77 -11.24
C ILE A 8 6.66 2.95 -10.68
N ILE A 9 5.67 2.76 -11.55
CA ILE A 9 4.25 2.76 -11.19
C ILE A 9 3.78 1.31 -11.09
N LEU A 10 3.49 0.87 -9.87
CA LEU A 10 3.01 -0.47 -9.56
C LEU A 10 1.48 -0.48 -9.49
N VAL A 11 0.85 -1.38 -10.21
CA VAL A 11 -0.61 -1.56 -10.20
C VAL A 11 -0.96 -3.00 -9.85
N ARG A 12 -1.77 -3.20 -8.81
CA ARG A 12 -2.34 -4.53 -8.52
C ARG A 12 -3.45 -4.84 -9.52
N HIS A 13 -3.55 -6.09 -9.97
CA HIS A 13 -4.65 -6.52 -10.83
C HIS A 13 -6.04 -6.12 -10.30
N GLY A 14 -6.98 -5.89 -11.22
CA GLY A 14 -8.38 -5.63 -10.91
C GLY A 14 -9.05 -6.80 -10.17
N ARG A 15 -10.26 -6.59 -9.66
CA ARG A 15 -11.02 -7.64 -8.96
C ARG A 15 -11.18 -8.91 -9.82
N SER A 16 -10.82 -10.07 -9.28
CA SER A 16 -10.95 -11.36 -9.97
C SER A 16 -12.09 -12.23 -9.42
N THR A 17 -12.46 -13.28 -10.15
CA THR A 17 -13.48 -14.24 -9.71
C THR A 17 -13.15 -14.87 -8.36
N TYR A 18 -11.87 -15.16 -8.08
CA TYR A 18 -11.44 -15.67 -6.77
C TYR A 18 -11.42 -14.58 -5.69
N ASN A 19 -11.34 -13.29 -6.03
CA ASN A 19 -11.58 -12.24 -5.03
C ASN A 19 -13.05 -12.23 -4.59
N ASP A 20 -14.00 -12.40 -5.51
CA ASP A 20 -15.45 -12.48 -5.20
C ASP A 20 -15.78 -13.69 -4.33
N GLN A 21 -15.19 -14.83 -4.68
CA GLN A 21 -15.36 -16.08 -3.96
C GLN A 21 -14.53 -16.14 -2.67
N GLN A 22 -13.73 -15.12 -2.36
CA GLN A 22 -12.83 -15.08 -1.21
C GLN A 22 -11.90 -16.30 -1.14
N ARG A 23 -11.25 -16.63 -2.26
CA ARG A 23 -10.34 -17.76 -2.40
C ARG A 23 -8.88 -17.32 -2.51
N TYR A 24 -7.98 -18.16 -2.00
CA TYR A 24 -6.55 -17.98 -2.24
C TYR A 24 -6.25 -18.27 -3.71
N GLN A 25 -5.67 -17.29 -4.40
CA GLN A 25 -5.27 -17.44 -5.80
C GLN A 25 -3.85 -18.02 -5.89
N GLY A 26 -2.93 -17.42 -5.15
CA GLY A 26 -1.51 -17.70 -5.32
C GLY A 26 -1.09 -17.53 -6.78
N CYS A 27 -0.15 -18.37 -7.23
CA CYS A 27 0.35 -18.35 -8.59
C CYS A 27 -0.47 -19.22 -9.57
N CYS A 28 -1.64 -19.75 -9.17
CA CYS A 28 -2.53 -20.43 -10.11
C CYS A 28 -3.13 -19.42 -11.11
N ASP A 29 -3.45 -19.93 -12.31
CA ASP A 29 -4.04 -19.14 -13.40
C ASP A 29 -5.50 -19.51 -13.70
N GLU A 30 -6.24 -19.92 -12.66
CA GLU A 30 -7.64 -20.35 -12.79
C GLU A 30 -8.66 -19.20 -12.68
N SER A 31 -8.21 -18.01 -12.26
CA SER A 31 -9.08 -16.85 -12.05
C SER A 31 -8.85 -15.77 -13.09
N VAL A 32 -9.95 -15.18 -13.53
CA VAL A 32 -10.01 -14.08 -14.51
C VAL A 32 -10.56 -12.82 -13.85
N LEU A 33 -10.44 -11.66 -14.51
CA LEU A 33 -11.10 -10.45 -14.03
C LEU A 33 -12.62 -10.60 -14.09
N THR A 34 -13.29 -10.02 -13.10
CA THR A 34 -14.73 -9.79 -13.17
C THR A 34 -15.02 -8.54 -14.01
N GLU A 35 -16.27 -8.30 -14.38
CA GLU A 35 -16.65 -7.05 -15.06
C GLU A 35 -16.31 -5.82 -14.22
N GLN A 36 -16.50 -5.90 -12.89
CA GLN A 36 -16.03 -4.85 -11.98
C GLN A 36 -14.49 -4.72 -12.04
N GLY A 37 -13.75 -5.82 -12.09
CA GLY A 37 -12.30 -5.80 -12.21
C GLY A 37 -11.80 -5.13 -13.50
N LYS A 38 -12.46 -5.40 -14.63
CA LYS A 38 -12.18 -4.73 -15.91
C LYS A 38 -12.50 -3.24 -15.82
N HIS A 39 -13.65 -2.87 -15.26
CA HIS A 39 -13.99 -1.47 -15.04
C HIS A 39 -12.98 -0.75 -14.14
N GLN A 40 -12.53 -1.38 -13.06
CA GLN A 40 -11.49 -0.83 -12.19
C GLN A 40 -10.17 -0.60 -12.96
N ALA A 41 -9.74 -1.58 -13.77
CA ALA A 41 -8.54 -1.45 -14.59
C ALA A 41 -8.66 -0.32 -15.63
N PHE A 42 -9.83 -0.17 -16.24
CA PHE A 42 -10.14 0.94 -17.15
C PHE A 42 -10.06 2.31 -16.45
N GLN A 43 -10.64 2.45 -15.25
CA GLN A 43 -10.53 3.69 -14.45
C GLN A 43 -9.07 3.98 -14.06
N THR A 44 -8.30 2.94 -13.72
CA THR A 44 -6.85 3.08 -13.52
C THR A 44 -6.16 3.61 -14.77
N GLY A 45 -6.55 3.12 -15.96
CA GLY A 45 -6.05 3.65 -17.23
C GLY A 45 -6.38 5.12 -17.45
N ILE A 46 -7.61 5.56 -17.12
CA ILE A 46 -7.99 6.97 -17.20
C ILE A 46 -7.12 7.82 -16.27
N ALA A 47 -6.94 7.40 -15.02
CA ALA A 47 -6.12 8.11 -14.04
C ALA A 47 -4.64 8.21 -14.46
N LEU A 48 -4.16 7.28 -15.29
CA LEU A 48 -2.79 7.23 -15.78
C LEU A 48 -2.64 7.78 -17.22
N ASN A 49 -3.70 8.27 -17.86
CA ASN A 49 -3.69 8.57 -19.29
C ASN A 49 -2.75 9.71 -19.71
N LYS A 50 -2.39 10.60 -18.77
CA LYS A 50 -1.44 11.70 -18.98
C LYS A 50 0.02 11.29 -18.76
N ILE A 51 0.27 10.06 -18.32
CA ILE A 51 1.63 9.56 -18.07
C ILE A 51 2.12 8.83 -19.32
N ASN A 52 3.27 9.27 -19.83
CA ASN A 52 3.97 8.53 -20.88
C ASN A 52 4.79 7.40 -20.25
N PHE A 53 4.48 6.16 -20.63
CA PHE A 53 5.25 4.99 -20.22
C PHE A 53 6.31 4.65 -21.25
N ASP A 54 7.56 4.52 -20.82
CA ASP A 54 8.66 4.07 -21.67
C ASP A 54 8.73 2.54 -21.77
N ALA A 55 8.24 1.84 -20.73
CA ALA A 55 8.14 0.39 -20.70
C ALA A 55 6.97 -0.06 -19.84
N ILE A 56 6.41 -1.22 -20.18
CA ILE A 56 5.30 -1.83 -19.45
C ILE A 56 5.62 -3.30 -19.17
N TYR A 57 5.52 -3.71 -17.92
CA TYR A 57 5.69 -5.09 -17.50
C TYR A 57 4.41 -5.61 -16.85
N ALA A 58 4.11 -6.88 -17.06
CA ALA A 58 3.07 -7.57 -16.32
C ALA A 58 3.49 -8.98 -15.91
N SER A 59 2.88 -9.46 -14.83
CA SER A 59 2.89 -10.89 -14.54
C SER A 59 2.23 -11.68 -15.67
N PRO A 60 2.72 -12.90 -15.99
CA PRO A 60 2.13 -13.72 -17.04
C PRO A 60 0.77 -14.32 -16.67
N LEU A 61 0.23 -14.08 -15.47
CA LEU A 61 -1.09 -14.59 -15.09
C LEU A 61 -2.20 -13.80 -15.79
N THR A 62 -3.29 -14.47 -16.15
CA THR A 62 -4.39 -13.96 -16.97
C THR A 62 -4.98 -12.67 -16.38
N ARG A 63 -5.32 -12.65 -15.08
CA ARG A 63 -5.87 -11.46 -14.40
C ARG A 63 -4.99 -10.20 -14.49
N THR A 64 -3.66 -10.35 -14.50
CA THR A 64 -2.72 -9.23 -14.64
C THR A 64 -2.57 -8.80 -16.10
N GLN A 65 -2.58 -9.75 -17.04
CA GLN A 65 -2.57 -9.44 -18.46
C GLN A 65 -3.85 -8.69 -18.89
N GLU A 66 -5.02 -9.14 -18.44
CA GLU A 66 -6.30 -8.46 -18.67
C GLU A 66 -6.30 -7.06 -18.06
N THR A 67 -5.79 -6.90 -16.83
CA THR A 67 -5.66 -5.58 -16.19
C THR A 67 -4.78 -4.64 -17.03
N ALA A 68 -3.61 -5.12 -17.48
CA ALA A 68 -2.72 -4.34 -18.32
C ALA A 68 -3.39 -3.94 -19.64
N LYS A 69 -4.12 -4.86 -20.29
CA LYS A 69 -4.85 -4.56 -21.53
C LYS A 69 -5.90 -3.46 -21.35
N GLU A 70 -6.70 -3.52 -20.28
CA GLU A 70 -7.72 -2.48 -20.01
C GLU A 70 -7.10 -1.12 -19.68
N ILE A 71 -5.99 -1.09 -18.95
CA ILE A 71 -5.24 0.15 -18.70
C ILE A 71 -4.75 0.75 -20.02
N LEU A 72 -4.09 -0.06 -20.86
CA LEU A 72 -3.48 0.40 -22.10
C LEU A 72 -4.50 0.79 -23.17
N ARG A 73 -5.75 0.35 -23.05
CA ARG A 73 -6.83 0.73 -23.97
C ARG A 73 -7.13 2.22 -23.97
N VAL A 74 -6.86 2.91 -22.86
CA VAL A 74 -7.20 4.34 -22.65
C VAL A 74 -5.99 5.22 -22.37
N THR A 75 -4.79 4.65 -22.32
CA THR A 75 -3.55 5.42 -22.27
C THR A 75 -3.01 5.60 -23.69
N ASN A 76 -2.32 6.71 -23.93
CA ASN A 76 -1.70 6.99 -25.24
C ASN A 76 -0.29 6.35 -25.37
N SER A 77 0.00 5.30 -24.61
CA SER A 77 1.33 4.70 -24.58
C SER A 77 1.55 3.78 -25.78
N SER A 78 2.68 3.96 -26.47
CA SER A 78 3.15 3.07 -27.53
C SER A 78 4.12 1.99 -27.03
N ALA A 79 4.39 1.93 -25.71
CA ALA A 79 5.34 0.97 -25.16
C ALA A 79 4.82 -0.47 -25.29
N LYS A 80 5.74 -1.40 -25.54
CA LYS A 80 5.41 -2.82 -25.63
C LYS A 80 5.17 -3.40 -24.24
N LEU A 81 4.13 -4.23 -24.12
CA LEU A 81 3.90 -5.04 -22.92
C LEU A 81 4.87 -6.23 -22.86
N HIS A 82 5.63 -6.33 -21.77
CA HIS A 82 6.55 -7.43 -21.49
C HIS A 82 5.99 -8.31 -20.35
N LEU A 83 5.89 -9.61 -20.58
CA LEU A 83 5.54 -10.55 -19.51
C LEU A 83 6.80 -10.99 -18.76
N ASN A 84 6.79 -10.90 -17.43
CA ASN A 84 7.94 -11.27 -16.61
C ASN A 84 7.53 -12.25 -15.49
N SER A 85 8.19 -13.41 -15.43
CA SER A 85 7.88 -14.47 -14.45
C SER A 85 8.18 -14.09 -13.00
N ASN A 86 9.12 -13.17 -12.76
CA ASN A 86 9.41 -12.64 -11.43
C ASN A 86 8.26 -11.80 -10.86
N LEU A 87 7.26 -11.47 -11.68
CA LEU A 87 6.06 -10.75 -11.26
C LEU A 87 4.89 -11.68 -10.87
N LYS A 88 5.07 -13.01 -10.84
CA LYS A 88 4.01 -13.95 -10.38
C LYS A 88 3.67 -13.73 -8.91
N GLU A 89 2.42 -14.01 -8.55
CA GLU A 89 1.93 -13.96 -7.17
C GLU A 89 2.59 -15.05 -6.31
N VAL A 90 2.54 -14.87 -4.99
CA VAL A 90 3.03 -15.86 -4.02
C VAL A 90 2.52 -17.26 -4.32
N ASN A 91 3.42 -18.25 -4.35
CA ASN A 91 3.05 -19.65 -4.49
C ASN A 91 2.61 -20.22 -3.13
N LEU A 92 1.35 -20.62 -3.00
CA LEU A 92 0.78 -21.17 -1.77
C LEU A 92 0.17 -22.56 -2.03
N PRO A 93 1.01 -23.56 -2.37
CA PRO A 93 0.56 -24.90 -2.72
C PRO A 93 -0.32 -25.50 -1.63
N GLY A 94 -1.43 -26.14 -2.01
CA GLY A 94 -2.43 -26.65 -1.06
C GLY A 94 -3.41 -25.60 -0.51
N TRP A 95 -3.12 -24.30 -0.61
CA TRP A 95 -4.09 -23.25 -0.30
C TRP A 95 -4.81 -22.71 -1.54
N GLN A 96 -4.17 -22.76 -2.72
CA GLN A 96 -4.76 -22.25 -3.96
C GLN A 96 -6.13 -22.89 -4.24
N GLY A 97 -7.13 -22.06 -4.52
CA GLY A 97 -8.52 -22.47 -4.72
C GLY A 97 -9.33 -22.61 -3.43
N LEU A 98 -8.69 -22.72 -2.25
CA LEU A 98 -9.42 -22.80 -0.97
C LEU A 98 -9.98 -21.44 -0.55
N GLU A 99 -11.14 -21.47 0.12
CA GLU A 99 -11.78 -20.28 0.68
C GLU A 99 -11.01 -19.76 1.91
N TYR A 100 -10.94 -18.44 2.09
CA TYR A 100 -10.27 -17.81 3.22
C TYR A 100 -10.79 -18.32 4.56
N LYS A 101 -12.10 -18.47 4.71
CA LYS A 101 -12.72 -19.02 5.92
C LYS A 101 -12.29 -20.46 6.19
N TYR A 102 -12.12 -21.27 5.16
CA TYR A 102 -11.72 -22.67 5.30
C TYR A 102 -10.29 -22.76 5.85
N VAL A 103 -9.34 -22.05 5.25
CA VAL A 103 -7.94 -22.04 5.72
C VAL A 103 -7.85 -21.51 7.15
N ARG A 104 -8.57 -20.43 7.48
CA ARG A 104 -8.57 -19.85 8.83
C ARG A 104 -9.15 -20.81 9.90
N GLN A 105 -10.16 -21.58 9.53
CA GLN A 105 -10.86 -22.49 10.46
C GLN A 105 -10.14 -23.83 10.60
N TYR A 106 -9.73 -24.44 9.48
CA TYR A 106 -9.25 -25.83 9.45
C TYR A 106 -7.72 -25.94 9.38
N LEU A 107 -7.01 -24.92 8.90
CA LEU A 107 -5.55 -24.85 8.85
C LEU A 107 -5.02 -23.76 9.80
N LYS A 108 -5.63 -23.65 10.99
CA LYS A 108 -5.44 -22.52 11.91
C LYS A 108 -3.98 -22.26 12.27
N GLN A 109 -3.20 -23.29 12.60
CA GLN A 109 -1.80 -23.13 13.00
C GLN A 109 -0.93 -22.62 11.84
N GLU A 110 -1.12 -23.17 10.63
CA GLU A 110 -0.44 -22.70 9.42
C GLU A 110 -0.82 -21.25 9.11
N TYR A 111 -2.11 -20.92 9.20
CA TYR A 111 -2.63 -19.57 8.99
C TYR A 111 -2.05 -18.56 9.99
N GLN A 112 -2.01 -18.91 11.28
CA GLN A 112 -1.39 -18.08 12.32
C GLN A 112 0.08 -17.82 12.02
N ASN A 113 0.83 -18.85 11.61
CA ASN A 113 2.23 -18.68 11.23
C ASN A 113 2.40 -17.79 9.98
N TRP A 114 1.54 -17.94 8.97
CA TRP A 114 1.51 -17.06 7.78
C TRP A 114 1.22 -15.59 8.14
N GLU A 115 0.33 -15.36 9.10
CA GLU A 115 -0.13 -14.04 9.52
C GLU A 115 0.90 -13.35 10.43
N GLU A 116 1.41 -14.06 11.42
CA GLU A 116 2.27 -13.50 12.48
C GLU A 116 3.75 -13.55 12.11
N ASN A 117 4.20 -14.65 11.48
CA ASN A 117 5.60 -14.91 11.14
C ASN A 117 5.79 -15.24 9.65
N PRO A 118 5.36 -14.37 8.71
CA PRO A 118 5.36 -14.65 7.27
C PRO A 118 6.73 -15.09 6.71
N HIS A 119 7.83 -14.60 7.27
CA HIS A 119 9.20 -14.96 6.90
C HIS A 119 9.65 -16.38 7.32
N GLU A 120 9.00 -16.97 8.31
CA GLU A 120 9.25 -18.33 8.81
C GLU A 120 8.24 -19.33 8.26
N PHE A 121 7.12 -18.85 7.74
CA PHE A 121 6.08 -19.67 7.13
C PHE A 121 6.66 -20.62 6.07
N THR A 122 6.37 -21.91 6.25
CA THR A 122 6.70 -22.95 5.29
C THR A 122 5.43 -23.68 4.86
N ILE A 123 5.43 -24.14 3.61
CA ILE A 123 4.32 -24.89 3.05
C ILE A 123 4.86 -26.04 2.21
N GLU A 124 4.21 -27.19 2.27
CA GLU A 124 4.61 -28.37 1.51
C GLU A 124 4.25 -28.20 0.03
N THR A 125 5.17 -28.59 -0.84
CA THR A 125 4.94 -28.66 -2.28
C THR A 125 5.42 -30.01 -2.81
N LEU A 126 4.85 -30.43 -3.92
CA LEU A 126 5.32 -31.59 -4.67
C LEU A 126 6.16 -31.09 -5.83
N GLU A 127 7.44 -31.42 -5.84
CA GLU A 127 8.36 -31.12 -6.94
C GLU A 127 8.66 -32.41 -7.71
N SER A 128 8.64 -32.33 -9.04
CA SER A 128 9.10 -33.43 -9.89
C SER A 128 10.60 -33.31 -10.08
N ASN A 129 11.35 -34.37 -9.77
CA ASN A 129 12.77 -34.48 -10.11
C ASN A 129 12.99 -35.15 -11.49
N GLY A 130 11.94 -35.28 -12.29
CA GLY A 130 11.95 -35.97 -13.59
C GLY A 130 11.67 -37.48 -13.52
N GLN A 131 11.68 -38.09 -12.33
CA GLN A 131 11.39 -39.53 -12.15
C GLN A 131 10.30 -39.78 -11.10
N THR A 132 10.27 -38.98 -10.03
CA THR A 132 9.31 -39.08 -8.93
C THR A 132 8.87 -37.70 -8.45
N LEU A 133 7.71 -37.66 -7.78
CA LEU A 133 7.28 -36.50 -7.01
C LEU A 133 7.88 -36.57 -5.61
N VAL A 134 8.65 -35.56 -5.25
CA VAL A 134 9.27 -35.42 -3.93
C VAL A 134 8.55 -34.31 -3.17
N LYS A 135 8.20 -34.59 -1.90
CA LYS A 135 7.69 -33.55 -1.00
C LYS A 135 8.84 -32.66 -0.55
N THR A 136 8.75 -31.38 -0.85
CA THR A 136 9.69 -30.35 -0.36
C THR A 136 8.91 -29.30 0.44
N LYS A 137 9.63 -28.50 1.23
CA LYS A 137 9.07 -27.33 1.94
C LYS A 137 9.62 -26.07 1.33
N THR A 138 8.74 -25.15 0.97
CA THR A 138 9.13 -23.82 0.46
C THR A 138 8.89 -22.76 1.53
N LYS A 139 9.55 -21.60 1.37
CA LYS A 139 9.29 -20.39 2.16
C LYS A 139 8.71 -19.32 1.24
N PRO A 140 7.38 -19.25 1.07
CA PRO A 140 6.75 -18.47 0.00
C PRO A 140 7.12 -16.98 0.02
N VAL A 141 7.17 -16.37 1.19
CA VAL A 141 7.51 -14.94 1.32
C VAL A 141 8.96 -14.67 0.95
N LEU A 142 9.90 -15.51 1.39
CA LEU A 142 11.31 -15.34 1.02
C LEU A 142 11.53 -15.55 -0.48
N GLN A 143 10.85 -16.53 -1.09
CA GLN A 143 10.89 -16.73 -2.54
C GLN A 143 10.37 -15.50 -3.29
N LEU A 144 9.29 -14.87 -2.81
CA LEU A 144 8.73 -13.66 -3.40
C LEU A 144 9.69 -12.47 -3.29
N TYR A 145 10.43 -12.37 -2.19
CA TYR A 145 11.49 -11.36 -2.03
C TYR A 145 12.64 -11.59 -3.01
N GLU A 146 13.08 -12.83 -3.22
CA GLU A 146 14.10 -13.13 -4.22
C GLU A 146 13.61 -12.83 -5.66
N GLN A 147 12.37 -13.19 -5.99
CA GLN A 147 11.75 -12.82 -7.28
C GLN A 147 11.75 -11.29 -7.48
N ALA A 148 11.33 -10.53 -6.48
CA ALA A 148 11.33 -9.07 -6.54
C ALA A 148 12.74 -8.49 -6.74
N LYS A 149 13.76 -9.02 -6.05
CA LYS A 149 15.16 -8.61 -6.26
C LYS A 149 15.64 -8.90 -7.68
N ASN A 150 15.35 -10.10 -8.20
CA ASN A 150 15.70 -10.49 -9.56
C ASN A 150 15.04 -9.55 -10.59
N PHE A 151 13.77 -9.20 -10.38
CA PHE A 151 13.08 -8.23 -11.24
C PHE A 151 13.78 -6.86 -11.25
N TRP A 152 14.17 -6.34 -10.07
CA TRP A 152 14.89 -5.07 -10.00
C TRP A 152 16.26 -5.12 -10.69
N GLN A 153 17.02 -6.19 -10.47
CA GLN A 153 18.32 -6.39 -11.12
C GLN A 153 18.21 -6.45 -12.65
N GLU A 154 17.12 -7.03 -13.17
CA GLU A 154 16.85 -7.12 -14.60
C GLU A 154 16.47 -5.76 -15.20
N ILE A 155 15.52 -5.04 -14.58
CA ILE A 155 14.84 -3.91 -15.25
C ILE A 155 15.45 -2.54 -14.95
N LEU A 156 16.04 -2.32 -13.77
CA LEU A 156 16.57 -1.00 -13.40
C LEU A 156 17.69 -0.52 -14.35
N PRO A 157 18.67 -1.37 -14.75
CA PRO A 157 19.72 -0.95 -15.69
C PRO A 157 19.19 -0.55 -17.08
N LEU A 158 18.04 -1.08 -17.50
CA LEU A 158 17.44 -0.84 -18.82
C LEU A 158 16.65 0.47 -18.90
N HIS A 159 16.26 1.01 -17.74
CA HIS A 159 15.24 2.07 -17.65
C HIS A 159 15.68 3.28 -16.85
N GLN A 160 16.98 3.59 -16.82
CA GLN A 160 17.48 4.80 -16.17
C GLN A 160 16.83 6.06 -16.73
N GLY A 161 16.25 6.88 -15.84
CA GLY A 161 15.58 8.13 -16.19
C GLY A 161 14.20 7.96 -16.83
N LYS A 162 13.64 6.74 -16.84
CA LYS A 162 12.38 6.41 -17.52
C LYS A 162 11.23 6.19 -16.55
N THR A 163 10.00 6.21 -17.07
CA THR A 163 8.78 5.84 -16.35
C THR A 163 8.29 4.48 -16.80
N VAL A 164 8.17 3.54 -15.85
CA VAL A 164 7.79 2.14 -16.12
C VAL A 164 6.49 1.79 -15.40
N LEU A 165 5.54 1.25 -16.14
CA LEU A 165 4.32 0.65 -15.57
C LEU A 165 4.57 -0.84 -15.27
N VAL A 166 4.18 -1.31 -14.09
CA VAL A 166 4.28 -2.71 -13.69
C VAL A 166 2.94 -3.19 -13.13
N VAL A 167 2.31 -4.15 -13.81
CA VAL A 167 1.03 -4.74 -13.38
C VAL A 167 1.26 -6.11 -12.76
N SER A 168 0.96 -6.24 -11.47
CA SER A 168 1.26 -7.46 -10.70
C SER A 168 0.19 -7.74 -9.64
N HIS A 169 0.56 -8.39 -8.54
CA HIS A 169 -0.35 -8.93 -7.54
C HIS A 169 -0.08 -8.35 -6.15
N GLY A 170 -0.99 -8.62 -5.22
CA GLY A 170 -0.93 -7.99 -3.90
C GLY A 170 0.30 -8.41 -3.11
N GLY A 171 0.63 -9.71 -3.12
CA GLY A 171 1.84 -10.21 -2.47
C GLY A 171 3.11 -9.73 -3.16
N THR A 172 3.17 -9.87 -4.49
CA THR A 172 4.35 -9.47 -5.27
C THR A 172 4.65 -7.98 -5.12
N ILE A 173 3.65 -7.10 -5.16
CA ILE A 173 3.86 -5.66 -5.00
C ILE A 173 4.40 -5.32 -3.60
N ARG A 174 3.95 -6.01 -2.55
CA ARG A 174 4.54 -5.87 -1.21
C ARG A 174 6.01 -6.22 -1.22
N ALA A 175 6.39 -7.32 -1.87
CA ALA A 175 7.78 -7.73 -1.98
C ALA A 175 8.60 -6.74 -2.82
N LEU A 176 8.07 -6.24 -3.94
CA LEU A 176 8.71 -5.22 -4.78
C LEU A 176 9.00 -3.94 -4.00
N ILE A 177 8.00 -3.39 -3.30
CA ILE A 177 8.17 -2.21 -2.44
C ILE A 177 9.20 -2.51 -1.34
N SER A 178 9.07 -3.67 -0.70
CA SER A 178 9.90 -4.03 0.45
C SER A 178 11.37 -4.19 0.09
N THR A 179 11.68 -4.87 -1.01
CA THR A 179 13.07 -5.07 -1.45
C THR A 179 13.69 -3.79 -1.98
N ALA A 180 12.89 -2.92 -2.62
CA ALA A 180 13.32 -1.59 -3.06
C ALA A 180 13.59 -0.61 -1.90
N THR A 181 13.07 -0.89 -0.70
CA THR A 181 13.15 0.04 0.45
C THR A 181 13.79 -0.59 1.69
N GLN A 182 14.28 -1.83 1.55
CA GLN A 182 14.91 -2.63 2.61
C GLN A 182 14.00 -3.00 3.79
N ILE A 183 12.67 -3.02 3.59
CA ILE A 183 11.71 -3.57 4.56
C ILE A 183 11.92 -5.08 4.66
N LYS A 184 12.09 -5.59 5.88
CA LYS A 184 12.37 -7.02 6.12
C LYS A 184 11.12 -7.89 5.95
N ALA A 185 11.31 -9.16 5.58
CA ALA A 185 10.22 -10.11 5.31
C ALA A 185 9.25 -10.34 6.49
N HIS A 186 9.65 -10.11 7.74
CA HIS A 186 8.72 -10.20 8.88
C HIS A 186 7.69 -9.05 8.93
N HIS A 187 7.91 -7.96 8.17
CA HIS A 187 6.95 -6.87 7.95
C HIS A 187 6.14 -7.06 6.65
N TYR A 188 6.17 -8.23 6.00
CA TYR A 188 5.53 -8.45 4.70
C TYR A 188 4.05 -8.02 4.62
N HIS A 189 3.28 -8.22 5.70
CA HIS A 189 1.86 -7.83 5.76
C HIS A 189 1.61 -6.37 6.16
N ALA A 190 2.66 -5.59 6.45
CA ALA A 190 2.55 -4.20 6.92
C ALA A 190 2.01 -3.22 5.86
N ILE A 191 1.93 -3.63 4.59
CA ILE A 191 1.46 -2.77 3.49
C ILE A 191 0.19 -3.37 2.87
N GLN A 192 -0.88 -2.60 2.82
CA GLN A 192 -2.10 -2.98 2.11
C GLN A 192 -1.93 -2.78 0.60
N GLN A 193 -2.58 -3.65 -0.19
CA GLN A 193 -2.64 -3.55 -1.65
C GLN A 193 -4.05 -3.86 -2.14
N SER A 194 -4.85 -2.84 -2.45
CA SER A 194 -6.21 -2.93 -2.99
C SER A 194 -6.20 -3.34 -4.46
N ASN A 195 -7.25 -3.99 -4.95
CA ASN A 195 -7.37 -4.31 -6.38
C ASN A 195 -7.37 -3.01 -7.18
N SER A 196 -6.63 -2.97 -8.30
CA SER A 196 -6.40 -1.74 -9.08
C SER A 196 -5.78 -0.57 -8.30
N GLY A 197 -5.22 -0.83 -7.11
CA GLY A 197 -4.50 0.16 -6.33
C GLY A 197 -3.17 0.50 -6.99
N ILE A 198 -2.78 1.78 -6.93
CA ILE A 198 -1.57 2.32 -7.53
C ILE A 198 -0.55 2.62 -6.42
N SER A 199 0.69 2.15 -6.56
CA SER A 199 1.83 2.56 -5.73
C SER A 199 2.93 3.12 -6.63
N ILE A 200 3.70 4.08 -6.13
CA ILE A 200 4.75 4.75 -6.91
C ILE A 200 6.06 4.71 -6.13
N LEU A 201 7.10 4.21 -6.80
CA LEU A 201 8.47 4.18 -6.31
C LEU A 201 9.34 5.00 -7.26
N ASP A 202 10.23 5.81 -6.70
CA ASP A 202 11.22 6.53 -7.48
C ASP A 202 12.63 6.12 -7.08
N PHE A 203 13.46 5.79 -8.07
CA PHE A 203 14.85 5.43 -7.91
C PHE A 203 15.73 6.59 -8.39
N GLU A 204 16.52 7.18 -7.49
CA GLU A 204 17.47 8.24 -7.83
C GLU A 204 18.70 7.70 -8.56
N ASN A 205 19.08 6.46 -8.28
CA ASN A 205 20.17 5.75 -8.92
C ASN A 205 19.80 4.27 -9.12
N THR A 206 19.72 3.84 -10.38
CA THR A 206 19.38 2.47 -10.78
C THR A 206 20.45 1.44 -10.45
N ALA A 207 21.68 1.86 -10.14
CA ALA A 207 22.75 0.97 -9.67
C ALA A 207 22.50 0.44 -8.25
N SER A 208 21.61 1.07 -7.48
CA SER A 208 21.16 0.60 -6.17
C SER A 208 19.65 0.34 -6.20
N SER A 209 19.19 -0.77 -5.64
CA SER A 209 17.75 -1.02 -5.45
C SER A 209 17.19 -0.21 -4.27
N ASN A 210 17.60 1.04 -4.10
CA ASN A 210 17.12 1.93 -3.05
C ASN A 210 16.17 2.95 -3.66
N ALA A 211 14.88 2.72 -3.48
CA ALA A 211 13.82 3.62 -3.91
C ALA A 211 13.35 4.51 -2.76
N LYS A 212 12.80 5.66 -3.16
CA LYS A 212 11.87 6.45 -2.35
C LYS A 212 10.45 6.01 -2.67
N ILE A 213 9.64 5.80 -1.63
CA ILE A 213 8.21 5.60 -1.76
C ILE A 213 7.58 6.97 -1.95
N THR A 214 6.89 7.17 -3.07
CA THR A 214 6.19 8.42 -3.39
C THR A 214 4.69 8.30 -3.17
N ALA A 215 4.12 7.11 -3.33
CA ALA A 215 2.72 6.82 -3.01
C ALA A 215 2.50 5.34 -2.75
N ILE A 216 1.51 5.01 -1.92
CA ILE A 216 1.14 3.62 -1.65
C ILE A 216 -0.37 3.46 -1.78
N ASN A 217 -0.78 2.46 -2.56
CA ASN A 217 -2.14 1.94 -2.61
C ASN A 217 -3.23 3.02 -2.79
N LEU A 218 -2.98 3.93 -3.71
CA LEU A 218 -3.92 4.94 -4.11
C LEU A 218 -5.14 4.29 -4.78
N THR A 219 -6.34 4.71 -4.39
CA THR A 219 -7.62 4.11 -4.82
C THR A 219 -8.70 5.16 -5.11
N GLN A 220 -8.38 6.45 -5.03
CA GLN A 220 -9.35 7.53 -5.24
C GLN A 220 -9.90 7.55 -6.67
N HIS A 221 -9.11 7.12 -7.66
CA HIS A 221 -9.57 6.95 -9.05
C HIS A 221 -10.67 5.90 -9.20
N LEU A 222 -10.90 5.06 -8.19
CA LEU A 222 -11.98 4.08 -8.14
C LEU A 222 -13.23 4.61 -7.39
N GLY A 223 -13.22 5.88 -6.99
CA GLY A 223 -14.26 6.50 -6.16
C GLY A 223 -14.16 6.15 -4.66
N GLU A 224 -13.04 5.58 -4.21
CA GLU A 224 -12.80 5.29 -2.79
C GLU A 224 -12.13 6.49 -2.10
N VAL A 225 -12.82 7.13 -1.14
CA VAL A 225 -12.21 8.23 -0.35
C VAL A 225 -11.03 7.72 0.48
N LEU A 226 -11.24 6.61 1.19
CA LEU A 226 -10.21 5.89 1.94
C LEU A 226 -10.18 4.42 1.49
N PRO A 227 -9.03 3.74 1.55
CA PRO A 227 -8.94 2.33 1.17
C PRO A 227 -9.94 1.46 1.95
N LYS A 228 -10.55 0.46 1.32
CA LYS A 228 -11.38 -0.51 2.04
C LYS A 228 -10.62 -1.24 3.16
N LEU A 229 -11.28 -1.45 4.30
CA LEU A 229 -10.75 -2.32 5.37
C LEU A 229 -10.75 -3.77 4.90
N LYS A 230 -9.61 -4.47 5.07
CA LYS A 230 -9.47 -5.89 4.68
C LYS A 230 -9.60 -6.87 5.84
N ASN A 231 -9.19 -6.48 7.05
CA ASN A 231 -9.09 -7.36 8.22
C ASN A 231 -9.98 -6.85 9.35
N GLY A 232 -11.18 -7.43 9.50
CA GLY A 232 -12.16 -6.96 10.47
C GLY A 232 -12.66 -5.55 10.14
N LYS A 233 -13.81 -5.18 10.70
CA LYS A 233 -14.32 -3.80 10.65
C LYS A 233 -14.11 -3.08 11.97
N HIS A 234 -13.21 -3.59 12.82
CA HIS A 234 -12.98 -3.10 14.18
C HIS A 234 -11.49 -2.82 14.38
N GLY A 235 -11.19 -1.82 15.20
CA GLY A 235 -9.84 -1.38 15.48
C GLY A 235 -9.72 0.14 15.37
N LEU A 236 -8.48 0.60 15.29
CA LEU A 236 -8.15 2.01 15.25
C LEU A 236 -7.58 2.40 13.88
N ARG A 237 -8.14 3.41 13.24
CA ARG A 237 -7.69 3.94 11.95
C ARG A 237 -7.21 5.37 12.13
N LEU A 238 -5.97 5.64 11.75
CA LEU A 238 -5.37 6.97 11.87
C LEU A 238 -5.17 7.57 10.50
N LEU A 239 -5.69 8.77 10.31
CA LEU A 239 -5.44 9.63 9.15
C LEU A 239 -4.34 10.60 9.55
N LEU A 240 -3.13 10.37 9.05
CA LEU A 240 -1.98 11.20 9.31
C LEU A 240 -1.94 12.32 8.27
N LEU A 241 -2.05 13.55 8.74
CA LEU A 241 -1.95 14.75 7.93
C LEU A 241 -0.63 15.47 8.24
N PRO A 242 0.39 15.31 7.37
CA PRO A 242 1.64 16.03 7.48
C PRO A 242 1.43 17.50 7.14
N VAL A 243 1.89 18.38 8.03
CA VAL A 243 1.96 19.82 7.79
C VAL A 243 3.41 20.27 7.87
N ASN A 244 3.80 21.19 7.00
CA ASN A 244 5.09 21.87 7.13
C ASN A 244 4.85 23.24 7.75
N LEU A 245 5.76 23.66 8.63
CA LEU A 245 5.80 25.02 9.16
C LEU A 245 5.89 26.01 7.98
N PRO A 246 4.91 26.89 7.74
CA PRO A 246 5.20 28.12 7.04
C PRO A 246 5.99 29.00 8.01
N VAL A 247 7.31 29.04 7.83
CA VAL A 247 8.08 30.17 8.35
C VAL A 247 7.67 31.38 7.52
N ASN A 248 6.72 32.15 8.05
CA ASN A 248 6.22 33.41 7.52
C ASN A 248 5.59 33.31 6.11
N SER A 249 4.28 33.14 6.03
CA SER A 249 3.54 33.78 4.94
C SER A 249 2.05 33.91 5.26
N HIS A 250 1.57 35.15 5.26
CA HIS A 250 0.17 35.46 4.97
C HIS A 250 -0.12 35.04 3.52
N ASN A 251 -0.23 33.73 3.25
CA ASN A 251 -0.31 33.18 1.90
C ASN A 251 -1.69 32.57 1.63
N THR A 252 -2.28 32.96 0.50
CA THR A 252 -3.53 32.40 -0.04
C THR A 252 -3.46 30.88 -0.31
N GLN A 253 -2.26 30.31 -0.43
CA GLN A 253 -2.02 28.87 -0.58
C GLN A 253 -2.39 28.04 0.66
N ALA A 254 -2.25 28.59 1.88
CA ALA A 254 -2.60 27.86 3.10
C ALA A 254 -4.12 27.66 3.24
N ASN A 255 -4.92 28.61 2.76
CA ASN A 255 -6.38 28.52 2.78
C ASN A 255 -6.91 27.51 1.75
N ASP A 256 -6.41 27.54 0.49
CA ASP A 256 -6.78 26.55 -0.55
C ASP A 256 -6.42 25.10 -0.13
N TYR A 257 -5.32 24.97 0.60
CA TYR A 257 -4.87 23.72 1.18
C TYR A 257 -5.85 23.16 2.25
N THR A 258 -6.21 23.99 3.23
CA THR A 258 -7.17 23.62 4.29
C THR A 258 -8.54 23.30 3.70
N ASP A 259 -9.02 24.09 2.74
CA ASP A 259 -10.31 23.88 2.07
C ASP A 259 -10.37 22.53 1.35
N LYS A 260 -9.30 22.16 0.64
CA LYS A 260 -9.20 20.87 -0.06
C LYS A 260 -9.31 19.68 0.89
N ILE A 261 -8.58 19.71 2.01
CA ILE A 261 -8.64 18.62 3.00
C ILE A 261 -9.99 18.59 3.71
N THR A 262 -10.52 19.75 4.06
CA THR A 262 -11.83 19.88 4.69
C THR A 262 -12.90 19.24 3.79
N GLN A 263 -12.88 19.57 2.49
CA GLN A 263 -13.78 18.96 1.52
C GLN A 263 -13.53 17.45 1.32
N PHE A 264 -12.26 17.01 1.32
CA PHE A 264 -11.90 15.60 1.20
C PHE A 264 -12.40 14.77 2.39
N LEU A 265 -12.27 15.31 3.61
CA LEU A 265 -12.65 14.64 4.85
C LEU A 265 -14.11 14.81 5.23
N LYS A 266 -14.85 15.74 4.62
CA LYS A 266 -16.24 16.06 4.94
C LYS A 266 -17.18 14.87 5.19
N ASN A 267 -17.00 13.78 4.45
CA ASN A 267 -17.83 12.57 4.53
C ASN A 267 -17.15 11.40 5.26
N VAL A 268 -16.01 11.65 5.90
CA VAL A 268 -15.28 10.68 6.71
C VAL A 268 -15.75 10.81 8.15
N ASP A 269 -16.22 9.70 8.73
CA ASP A 269 -16.63 9.68 10.13
C ASP A 269 -15.39 9.73 11.04
N LEU A 270 -15.10 10.91 11.59
CA LEU A 270 -14.02 11.16 12.53
C LEU A 270 -14.54 11.10 13.96
N ASN A 271 -13.89 10.30 14.82
CA ASN A 271 -14.23 10.22 16.24
C ASN A 271 -13.40 11.17 17.10
N PHE A 272 -12.15 11.44 16.70
CA PHE A 272 -11.26 12.35 17.40
C PHE A 272 -10.23 12.99 16.46
N CYS A 273 -9.68 14.12 16.88
CA CYS A 273 -8.58 14.82 16.24
C CYS A 273 -7.45 15.03 17.26
N LEU A 274 -6.21 14.75 16.85
CA LEU A 274 -5.00 15.03 17.62
C LEU A 274 -4.16 16.06 16.86
N SER A 275 -3.72 17.10 17.55
CA SER A 275 -2.73 18.06 17.03
C SER A 275 -1.62 18.28 18.04
N ASN A 276 -0.41 18.54 17.56
CA ASN A 276 0.66 19.11 18.38
C ASN A 276 0.55 20.66 18.39
N HIS A 277 1.36 21.35 19.22
CA HIS A 277 1.40 22.83 19.33
C HIS A 277 1.99 23.54 18.10
N ILE A 278 1.68 23.08 16.89
CA ILE A 278 2.03 23.78 15.66
C ILE A 278 0.87 24.71 15.32
N HIS A 279 1.16 26.01 15.22
CA HIS A 279 0.16 27.08 15.03
C HIS A 279 -0.80 26.80 13.85
N ASP A 280 -0.33 26.21 12.75
CA ASP A 280 -1.20 25.89 11.61
C ASP A 280 -2.00 24.59 11.81
N ALA A 281 -1.50 23.65 12.61
CA ALA A 281 -2.20 22.40 12.86
C ALA A 281 -3.53 22.64 13.60
N GLU A 282 -3.57 23.61 14.51
CA GLU A 282 -4.78 23.98 15.25
C GLU A 282 -5.86 24.56 14.33
N SER A 283 -5.51 25.57 13.52
CA SER A 283 -6.46 26.20 12.60
C SER A 283 -7.02 25.20 11.56
N ILE A 284 -6.18 24.28 11.08
CA ILE A 284 -6.63 23.19 10.18
C ILE A 284 -7.63 22.29 10.89
N VAL A 285 -7.33 21.86 12.12
CA VAL A 285 -8.22 20.98 12.88
C VAL A 285 -9.54 21.68 13.21
N GLU A 286 -9.51 22.95 13.61
CA GLU A 286 -10.72 23.75 13.86
C GLU A 286 -11.60 23.84 12.59
N SER A 287 -11.01 24.18 11.44
CA SER A 287 -11.73 24.24 10.16
C SER A 287 -12.38 22.89 9.78
N ILE A 288 -11.66 21.79 10.03
CA ILE A 288 -12.17 20.44 9.80
C ILE A 288 -13.34 20.16 10.75
N ILE A 289 -13.20 20.44 12.05
CA ILE A 289 -14.25 20.23 13.05
C ILE A 289 -15.53 20.99 12.70
N GLU A 290 -15.41 22.25 12.30
CA GLU A 290 -16.55 23.10 11.93
C GLU A 290 -17.32 22.57 10.71
N SER A 291 -16.65 21.84 9.81
CA SER A 291 -17.25 21.29 8.60
C SER A 291 -17.94 19.92 8.76
N HIS A 292 -17.74 19.24 9.88
CA HIS A 292 -18.26 17.89 10.12
C HIS A 292 -19.61 17.92 10.85
N SER A 293 -20.53 17.04 10.45
CA SER A 293 -21.85 16.92 11.08
C SER A 293 -21.79 16.37 12.52
N ASN A 294 -20.76 15.56 12.81
CA ASN A 294 -20.42 15.10 14.15
C ASN A 294 -19.14 15.83 14.59
N THR A 295 -19.15 16.45 15.76
CA THR A 295 -17.98 17.13 16.31
C THR A 295 -17.01 16.09 16.89
N PRO A 296 -15.85 15.82 16.27
CA PRO A 296 -14.88 14.89 16.85
C PRO A 296 -14.26 15.50 18.11
N VAL A 297 -13.84 14.67 19.06
CA VAL A 297 -13.11 15.14 20.24
C VAL A 297 -11.74 15.65 19.82
N HIS A 298 -11.40 16.90 20.14
CA HIS A 298 -10.07 17.46 19.87
C HIS A 298 -9.20 17.38 21.11
N LEU A 299 -8.00 16.79 20.98
CA LEU A 299 -6.98 16.74 22.03
C LEU A 299 -5.68 17.34 21.51
N GLN A 300 -5.20 18.38 22.18
CA GLN A 300 -3.86 18.93 21.96
C GLN A 300 -2.82 18.14 22.74
N VAL A 301 -1.69 17.85 22.09
CA VAL A 301 -0.60 17.08 22.67
C VAL A 301 0.69 17.90 22.69
N SER A 302 1.23 18.14 23.89
CA SER A 302 2.42 18.98 24.04
C SER A 302 3.75 18.30 23.69
N ARG A 303 3.76 16.98 23.54
CA ARG A 303 4.97 16.19 23.25
C ARG A 303 5.16 16.00 21.75
N GLN A 304 6.38 16.20 21.26
CA GLN A 304 6.72 15.98 19.85
C GLN A 304 6.74 14.49 19.48
N ASP A 305 7.18 13.62 20.39
CA ASP A 305 7.31 12.17 20.18
C ASP A 305 6.03 11.38 20.55
N PHE A 306 4.88 12.05 20.56
CA PHE A 306 3.64 11.45 21.03
C PHE A 306 3.19 10.27 20.17
N LEU A 307 3.38 10.33 18.85
CA LEU A 307 3.03 9.24 17.93
C LEU A 307 3.88 8.01 18.17
N ASP A 308 5.18 8.19 18.41
CA ASP A 308 6.08 7.07 18.70
C ASP A 308 5.73 6.44 20.05
N THR A 309 5.51 7.27 21.07
CA THR A 309 5.06 6.81 22.39
C THR A 309 3.74 6.05 22.26
N TRP A 310 2.80 6.57 21.49
CA TRP A 310 1.49 5.95 21.30
C TRP A 310 1.59 4.63 20.54
N HIS A 311 2.38 4.58 19.46
CA HIS A 311 2.65 3.36 18.72
C HIS A 311 3.26 2.27 19.62
N GLN A 312 4.23 2.63 20.47
CA GLN A 312 4.82 1.72 21.44
C GLN A 312 3.83 1.23 22.51
N GLN A 313 2.85 2.05 22.89
CA GLN A 313 1.82 1.64 23.86
C GLN A 313 0.74 0.77 23.20
N ILE A 314 0.27 1.12 22.01
CA ILE A 314 -0.68 0.32 21.24
C ILE A 314 -0.08 -1.07 20.95
N SER A 315 1.17 -1.15 20.50
CA SER A 315 1.80 -2.44 20.19
C SER A 315 1.96 -3.36 21.41
N LYS A 316 1.96 -2.82 22.63
CA LYS A 316 2.05 -3.57 23.90
C LYS A 316 0.70 -3.97 24.48
N ARG A 317 -0.41 -3.43 23.97
CA ARG A 317 -1.75 -3.65 24.53
C ARG A 317 -2.66 -4.25 23.46
N SER A 318 -3.44 -5.26 23.83
CA SER A 318 -4.52 -5.70 22.93
C SER A 318 -5.57 -4.59 22.85
N LEU A 319 -5.87 -4.16 21.64
CA LEU A 319 -6.89 -3.14 21.37
C LEU A 319 -8.26 -3.81 21.28
N ASP A 320 -9.01 -3.84 22.38
CA ASP A 320 -10.38 -4.36 22.40
C ASP A 320 -11.37 -3.28 21.96
N TYR A 321 -11.47 -3.06 20.65
CA TYR A 321 -12.47 -2.18 20.07
C TYR A 321 -13.61 -3.01 19.50
N ASN A 322 -14.84 -2.74 19.97
CA ASN A 322 -16.06 -3.34 19.42
C ASN A 322 -16.49 -2.71 18.08
N ALA A 323 -15.89 -1.59 17.69
CA ALA A 323 -16.18 -0.85 16.46
C ALA A 323 -14.90 -0.26 15.84
N LEU A 324 -15.00 0.31 14.65
CA LEU A 324 -13.92 1.11 14.07
C LEU A 324 -13.88 2.48 14.75
N SER A 325 -12.72 2.89 15.25
CA SER A 325 -12.48 4.28 15.62
C SER A 325 -11.55 4.93 14.62
N THR A 326 -11.96 6.04 14.00
CA THR A 326 -11.13 6.80 13.06
C THR A 326 -10.71 8.12 13.71
N GLY A 327 -9.40 8.38 13.72
CA GLY A 327 -8.82 9.62 14.23
C GLY A 327 -8.03 10.36 13.17
N LEU A 328 -8.14 11.68 13.15
CA LEU A 328 -7.25 12.55 12.40
C LEU A 328 -6.06 12.95 13.28
N ILE A 329 -4.86 12.93 12.72
CA ILE A 329 -3.63 13.36 13.39
C ILE A 329 -2.97 14.39 12.51
N VAL A 330 -2.82 15.61 13.02
CA VAL A 330 -2.10 16.68 12.35
C VAL A 330 -0.76 16.89 13.07
N ALA A 331 0.33 16.65 12.37
CA ALA A 331 1.68 16.73 12.92
C ALA A 331 2.69 17.10 11.82
N ASP A 332 3.92 17.46 12.22
CA ASP A 332 4.94 17.78 11.24
C ASP A 332 5.38 16.55 10.42
N THR A 333 5.85 16.82 9.21
CA THR A 333 6.31 15.78 8.27
C THR A 333 7.39 14.87 8.86
N ASN A 334 8.28 15.38 9.73
CA ASN A 334 9.35 14.56 10.31
C ASN A 334 8.79 13.57 11.32
N THR A 335 7.89 14.00 12.20
CA THR A 335 7.21 13.15 13.19
C THR A 335 6.44 12.02 12.48
N ILE A 336 5.65 12.34 11.47
CA ILE A 336 4.91 11.32 10.69
C ILE A 336 5.88 10.37 9.97
N SER A 337 6.92 10.90 9.33
CA SER A 337 7.92 10.06 8.63
C SER A 337 8.64 9.12 9.57
N HIS A 338 8.99 9.58 10.78
CA HIS A 338 9.64 8.76 11.80
C HIS A 338 8.75 7.60 12.25
N THR A 339 7.50 7.88 12.63
CA THR A 339 6.54 6.86 13.03
C THR A 339 6.28 5.84 11.91
N LEU A 340 6.12 6.28 10.65
CA LEU A 340 5.96 5.38 9.51
C LEU A 340 7.19 4.51 9.28
N SER A 341 8.39 5.06 9.41
CA SER A 341 9.64 4.28 9.31
C SER A 341 9.73 3.21 10.38
N GLN A 342 9.33 3.50 11.62
CA GLN A 342 9.28 2.49 12.69
C GLN A 342 8.28 1.37 12.35
N ILE A 343 7.07 1.73 11.93
CA ILE A 343 6.00 0.79 11.58
C ILE A 343 6.41 -0.17 10.44
N LEU A 344 7.05 0.39 9.42
CA LEU A 344 7.51 -0.38 8.25
C LEU A 344 8.86 -1.08 8.48
N GLY A 345 9.55 -0.80 9.59
CA GLY A 345 10.90 -1.33 9.84
C GLY A 345 11.95 -0.79 8.85
N LEU A 346 11.78 0.45 8.39
CA LEU A 346 12.74 1.13 7.51
C LEU A 346 13.98 1.58 8.30
N LYS A 347 15.16 1.48 7.67
CA LYS A 347 16.42 1.94 8.29
C LYS A 347 16.58 3.46 8.29
N SER A 348 15.88 4.16 7.39
CA SER A 348 15.97 5.60 7.21
C SER A 348 14.61 6.16 6.81
N THR A 349 14.31 7.37 7.28
CA THR A 349 13.14 8.15 6.87
C THR A 349 13.25 8.65 5.44
N THR A 350 14.46 8.74 4.89
CA THR A 350 14.72 9.21 3.52
C THR A 350 14.12 8.32 2.43
N SER A 351 13.71 7.09 2.78
CA SER A 351 12.98 6.19 1.87
C SER A 351 11.51 6.57 1.72
N LEU A 352 10.98 7.50 2.51
CA LEU A 352 9.61 8.00 2.42
C LEU A 352 9.63 9.44 1.89
N ASN A 353 8.88 9.68 0.82
CA ASN A 353 8.59 11.03 0.35
C ASN A 353 7.17 11.40 0.81
N ILE A 354 7.04 11.87 2.05
CA ILE A 354 5.75 12.28 2.61
C ILE A 354 5.44 13.71 2.15
N ASN A 355 4.30 13.88 1.49
CA ASN A 355 3.90 15.18 0.96
C ASN A 355 3.05 15.92 1.99
N PRO A 356 3.44 17.13 2.42
CA PRO A 356 2.60 17.98 3.24
C PRO A 356 1.25 18.13 2.57
N GLY A 357 0.20 17.87 3.33
CA GLY A 357 -1.13 17.99 2.82
C GLY A 357 -1.78 16.81 2.15
N GLU A 358 -1.07 15.70 2.09
CA GLU A 358 -1.62 14.46 1.59
C GLU A 358 -1.75 13.48 2.75
N ILE A 359 -2.90 12.83 2.83
CA ILE A 359 -3.23 11.98 3.96
C ILE A 359 -2.51 10.63 3.82
N THR A 360 -1.96 10.15 4.91
CA THR A 360 -1.46 8.78 5.03
C THR A 360 -2.33 8.01 6.01
N VAL A 361 -2.74 6.79 5.63
CA VAL A 361 -3.74 6.02 6.38
C VAL A 361 -3.08 4.82 7.04
N LEU A 362 -3.09 4.80 8.37
CA LEU A 362 -2.69 3.65 9.18
C LEU A 362 -3.90 2.95 9.76
N PHE A 363 -3.83 1.63 9.86
CA PHE A 363 -4.86 0.83 10.52
C PHE A 363 -4.24 -0.15 11.52
N TYR A 364 -4.76 -0.14 12.73
CA TYR A 364 -4.44 -1.03 13.84
C TYR A 364 -5.63 -1.97 14.05
N PRO A 365 -5.64 -3.15 13.40
CA PRO A 365 -6.72 -4.13 13.56
C PRO A 365 -6.75 -4.69 14.97
N THR A 366 -7.94 -4.91 15.54
CA THR A 366 -8.08 -5.60 16.84
C THR A 366 -7.54 -7.03 16.83
N SER A 367 -7.61 -7.71 15.68
CA SER A 367 -7.17 -9.09 15.54
C SER A 367 -5.66 -9.28 15.46
N GLN A 368 -4.87 -8.20 15.32
CA GLN A 368 -3.41 -8.29 15.19
C GLN A 368 -2.73 -7.10 15.87
N ASN A 369 -1.66 -7.33 16.63
CA ASN A 369 -0.91 -6.25 17.28
C ASN A 369 0.04 -5.49 16.33
N LYS A 370 -0.11 -5.65 15.00
CA LYS A 370 0.77 -5.03 13.99
C LYS A 370 -0.04 -4.05 13.12
N PRO A 371 0.36 -2.78 13.03
CA PRO A 371 -0.31 -1.83 12.14
C PRO A 371 -0.05 -2.15 10.67
N VAL A 372 -1.00 -1.70 9.85
CA VAL A 372 -0.96 -1.81 8.39
C VAL A 372 -1.03 -0.41 7.79
N LEU A 373 -0.05 -0.06 6.96
CA LEU A 373 -0.13 1.09 6.07
C LEU A 373 -1.14 0.81 4.96
N GLN A 374 -2.29 1.47 5.03
CA GLN A 374 -3.37 1.26 4.08
C GLN A 374 -3.20 2.05 2.80
N ALA A 375 -2.75 3.29 2.91
CA ALA A 375 -2.37 4.15 1.79
C ALA A 375 -1.42 5.24 2.28
N MET A 376 -0.65 5.81 1.37
CA MET A 376 0.26 6.92 1.64
C MET A 376 0.09 7.96 0.54
N ASN A 377 0.06 9.23 0.93
CA ASN A 377 -0.06 10.39 0.04
C ASN A 377 -1.36 10.42 -0.79
N ILE A 378 -2.51 10.33 -0.12
CA ILE A 378 -3.83 10.53 -0.77
C ILE A 378 -4.23 12.01 -0.70
N ASN A 379 -4.63 12.58 -1.84
CA ASN A 379 -4.92 14.02 -1.97
C ASN A 379 -6.26 14.32 -2.68
N GLY A 380 -7.15 13.32 -2.76
CA GLY A 380 -8.46 13.46 -3.39
C GLY A 380 -8.48 13.69 -4.91
N SER A 381 -7.32 13.73 -5.58
CA SER A 381 -7.21 14.05 -7.02
C SER A 381 -6.40 13.00 -7.77
N PHE A 382 -6.80 12.67 -9.00
CA PHE A 382 -6.02 11.87 -9.96
C PHE A 382 -6.10 12.46 -11.36
#